data_AF-W2NTE7-F1
#
_entry.id   AF-W2NTE7-F1
#
_cell.length_a   1.000
_cell.length_b   1.000
_cell.length_c   1.000
_cell.angle_alpha   90.00
_cell.angle_beta   90.00
_cell.angle_gamma   90.00
#
_symmetry.space_group_name_H-M   'P 1'
#
loop_
_entity.id
_entity.type
_entity.pdbx_description
1 polymer ?
#
loop_
_entity_poly.entity_id
_entity_poly.type
_entity_poly.pdbx_seq_one_letter_code
_entity_poly.pdbx_strand_id
1 'polypeptide(L)'
;MDEKSRKPEDTPFKQQKLKAWQPILTPNWVIGTFAVVGLIFIPIGIVLHTESDNVVEYSIQYDGDDMTSSSNIVDQGSGCYLSDESEGDSFDVEEHGCRITFKIEKEMKAPVYLYYQLDNFYQNHRRYVQSRSDAQLRGDATASTSDCSPLTTTGTGMYKYNSTAETAIGNNETDYTLMPCGLIANSLFNDIFWVNKLVTNGRTYYQNDTYEGKTLVNLVDQTGIAWKSDVETKFKNIDLNDLSDADNTMLLWQNPRYRYIIPMYEGQEPQTNKTAWTTNAPAYGVQDEHFIVWMRTAGLPSFRKLYGRIDTDLAEGTELEFLVSSNFVVSTFEGKKSIVISTTSWFGGRNPFLGIAYIIVGALCMVLAILFFAKHKLSPRKLGDTRYLVWKNNH
;
A
#
# COMPACT_ATOMS: atom_id res chain seq x y z
N MET A 1 -43.61 -35.65 -52.53
CA MET A 1 -42.69 -35.69 -51.37
C MET A 1 -41.35 -35.25 -51.92
N ASP A 2 -41.04 -33.96 -51.81
CA ASP A 2 -39.77 -33.46 -52.31
C ASP A 2 -38.63 -34.02 -51.46
N GLU A 3 -37.64 -34.60 -52.13
CA GLU A 3 -36.53 -35.30 -51.52
C GLU A 3 -35.68 -34.33 -50.71
N LYS A 4 -35.57 -34.53 -49.38
CA LYS A 4 -34.72 -33.71 -48.52
C LYS A 4 -33.26 -33.92 -48.90
N SER A 5 -32.69 -32.93 -49.58
CA SER A 5 -31.27 -32.91 -49.96
C SER A 5 -30.37 -33.05 -48.72
N ARG A 6 -29.42 -33.98 -48.79
CA ARG A 6 -28.38 -34.19 -47.77
C ARG A 6 -27.12 -33.35 -48.02
N LYS A 7 -27.14 -32.47 -49.03
CA LYS A 7 -26.00 -31.62 -49.35
C LYS A 7 -25.78 -30.61 -48.22
N PRO A 8 -24.57 -30.54 -47.64
CA PRO A 8 -24.26 -29.49 -46.67
C PRO A 8 -24.45 -28.11 -47.29
N GLU A 9 -24.92 -27.15 -46.50
CA GLU A 9 -25.05 -25.77 -46.93
C GLU A 9 -23.70 -25.19 -47.38
N ASP A 10 -23.70 -24.58 -48.55
CA ASP A 10 -22.52 -23.98 -49.18
C ASP A 10 -22.30 -22.55 -48.67
N THR A 11 -22.01 -22.41 -47.38
CA THR A 11 -21.68 -21.13 -46.75
C THR A 11 -20.18 -21.05 -46.43
N PRO A 12 -19.56 -19.86 -46.48
CA PRO A 12 -18.13 -19.70 -46.16
C PRO A 12 -17.74 -20.25 -44.78
N PHE A 13 -18.66 -20.19 -43.81
CA PHE A 13 -18.46 -20.77 -42.47
C PHE A 13 -18.45 -22.31 -42.52
N LYS A 14 -19.50 -22.94 -43.07
CA LYS A 14 -19.63 -24.41 -43.12
C LYS A 14 -18.59 -25.07 -44.03
N GLN A 15 -18.13 -24.35 -45.05
CA GLN A 15 -17.11 -24.82 -45.99
C GLN A 15 -15.67 -24.47 -45.58
N GLN A 16 -15.48 -23.84 -44.40
CA GLN A 16 -14.16 -23.40 -43.90
C GLN A 16 -13.42 -22.46 -44.87
N LYS A 17 -14.17 -21.63 -45.60
CA LYS A 17 -13.69 -20.62 -46.56
C LYS A 17 -13.86 -19.19 -46.02
N LEU A 18 -13.82 -19.03 -44.70
CA LEU A 18 -13.82 -17.70 -44.09
C LEU A 18 -12.59 -16.92 -44.54
N LYS A 19 -12.76 -15.60 -44.69
CA LYS A 19 -11.64 -14.71 -44.98
C LYS A 19 -10.66 -14.77 -43.81
N ALA A 20 -9.48 -15.32 -44.05
CA ALA A 20 -8.43 -15.47 -43.07
C ALA A 20 -7.15 -14.79 -43.54
N TRP A 21 -6.36 -14.29 -42.58
CA TRP A 21 -4.99 -13.86 -42.80
C TRP A 21 -4.05 -14.91 -42.21
N GLN A 22 -3.14 -15.44 -43.03
CA GLN A 22 -2.17 -16.44 -42.63
C GLN A 22 -0.77 -15.82 -42.69
N PRO A 23 -0.27 -15.23 -41.59
CA PRO A 23 1.03 -14.61 -41.58
C PRO A 23 2.13 -15.68 -41.73
N ILE A 24 2.82 -15.65 -42.87
CA ILE A 24 4.03 -16.45 -43.07
C ILE A 24 5.21 -15.62 -42.58
N LEU A 25 5.88 -16.10 -41.53
CA LEU A 25 7.04 -15.43 -40.93
C LEU A 25 8.25 -15.50 -41.88
N THR A 26 8.42 -14.47 -42.70
CA THR A 26 9.62 -14.32 -43.54
C THR A 26 10.76 -13.64 -42.78
N PRO A 27 12.03 -13.93 -43.09
CA PRO A 27 13.16 -13.34 -42.37
C PRO A 27 13.15 -11.82 -42.31
N ASN A 28 12.81 -11.13 -43.40
CA ASN A 28 12.75 -9.66 -43.43
C ASN A 28 11.71 -9.09 -42.46
N TRP A 29 10.53 -9.71 -42.40
CA TRP A 29 9.48 -9.32 -41.47
C TRP A 29 9.89 -9.58 -40.01
N VAL A 30 10.51 -10.71 -39.72
CA VAL A 30 10.97 -11.06 -38.36
C VAL A 30 12.08 -10.13 -37.90
N ILE A 31 13.11 -9.92 -38.74
CA ILE A 31 14.23 -8.99 -38.45
C ILE A 31 13.69 -7.57 -38.23
N GLY A 32 12.82 -7.09 -39.12
CA GLY A 32 12.22 -5.76 -38.99
C GLY A 32 11.42 -5.61 -37.70
N THR A 33 10.64 -6.63 -37.32
CA THR A 33 9.86 -6.63 -36.08
C THR A 33 10.76 -6.55 -34.85
N PHE A 34 11.80 -7.40 -34.76
CA PHE A 34 12.74 -7.37 -33.63
C PHE A 34 13.50 -6.04 -33.55
N ALA A 35 13.92 -5.48 -34.68
CA ALA A 35 14.60 -4.19 -34.73
C ALA A 35 13.68 -3.05 -34.26
N VAL A 36 12.42 -3.02 -34.71
CA VAL A 36 11.44 -2.01 -34.29
C VAL A 36 11.13 -2.11 -32.80
N VAL A 37 10.90 -3.33 -32.28
CA VAL A 37 10.65 -3.54 -30.85
C VAL A 37 11.85 -3.07 -30.02
N GLY A 38 13.07 -3.43 -30.41
CA GLY A 38 14.29 -2.99 -29.73
C GLY A 38 14.47 -1.47 -29.74
N LEU A 39 14.26 -0.83 -30.89
CA LEU A 39 14.36 0.62 -31.04
C LEU A 39 13.32 1.41 -30.22
N ILE A 40 12.16 0.82 -29.93
CA ILE A 40 11.11 1.44 -29.11
C ILE A 40 11.36 1.16 -27.62
N PHE A 41 11.69 -0.09 -27.27
CA PHE A 41 11.78 -0.51 -25.86
C PHE A 41 13.00 0.08 -25.15
N ILE A 42 14.13 0.24 -25.84
CA ILE A 42 15.34 0.80 -25.21
C ILE A 42 15.12 2.25 -24.76
N PRO A 43 14.67 3.20 -25.60
CA PRO A 43 14.39 4.58 -25.15
C PRO A 43 13.33 4.65 -24.04
N ILE A 44 12.25 3.86 -24.15
CA ILE A 44 11.22 3.79 -23.10
C ILE A 44 11.83 3.31 -21.78
N GLY A 45 12.64 2.25 -21.83
CA GLY A 45 13.31 1.71 -20.66
C GLY A 45 14.28 2.69 -20.01
N ILE A 46 15.03 3.46 -20.81
CA ILE A 46 15.92 4.53 -20.31
C ILE A 46 15.10 5.60 -19.59
N VAL A 47 14.03 6.11 -20.20
CA VAL A 47 13.16 7.13 -19.58
C VAL A 47 12.58 6.61 -18.26
N LEU A 48 12.02 5.40 -18.25
CA LEU A 48 11.46 4.79 -17.02
C LEU A 48 12.53 4.60 -15.93
N HIS A 49 13.74 4.21 -16.30
CA HIS A 49 14.84 4.03 -15.35
C HIS A 49 15.27 5.37 -14.74
N THR A 50 15.46 6.40 -15.56
CA THR A 50 15.81 7.75 -15.09
C THR A 50 14.72 8.34 -14.19
N GLU A 51 13.46 8.19 -14.56
CA GLU A 51 12.34 8.64 -13.73
C GLU A 51 12.28 7.91 -12.38
N SER A 52 12.60 6.61 -12.35
CA SER A 52 12.73 5.86 -11.10
C SER A 52 13.89 6.37 -10.23
N ASP A 53 15.03 6.72 -10.82
CA ASP A 53 16.21 7.17 -10.06
C ASP A 53 16.08 8.59 -9.53
N ASN A 54 15.25 9.41 -10.18
CA ASN A 54 14.91 10.75 -9.70
C ASN A 54 14.09 10.72 -8.41
N VAL A 55 13.37 9.63 -8.13
CA VAL A 55 12.63 9.45 -6.87
C VAL A 55 13.61 9.38 -5.70
N VAL A 56 13.48 10.36 -4.81
CA VAL A 56 14.19 10.44 -3.53
C VAL A 56 13.35 9.75 -2.47
N GLU A 57 13.98 8.86 -1.71
CA GLU A 57 13.35 8.07 -0.65
C GLU A 57 14.32 7.86 0.50
N TYR A 58 13.83 8.04 1.73
CA TYR A 58 14.53 7.72 2.96
C TYR A 58 13.68 6.79 3.80
N SER A 59 14.30 5.78 4.41
CA SER A 59 13.64 4.79 5.26
C SER A 59 14.45 4.59 6.53
N ILE A 60 13.81 4.69 7.69
CA ILE A 60 14.43 4.45 8.99
C ILE A 60 13.60 3.39 9.73
N GLN A 61 14.23 2.24 10.02
CA GLN A 61 13.67 1.22 10.90
C GLN A 61 13.79 1.69 12.35
N TYR A 62 12.69 1.67 13.10
CA TYR A 62 12.65 2.15 14.49
C TYR A 62 12.22 1.09 15.50
N ASP A 63 11.81 -0.10 15.03
CA ASP A 63 11.46 -1.24 15.87
C ASP A 63 11.64 -2.55 15.08
N GLY A 64 11.74 -3.66 15.79
CA GLY A 64 11.81 -5.02 15.27
C GLY A 64 13.22 -5.60 15.18
N ASP A 65 13.29 -6.76 14.54
CA ASP A 65 14.51 -7.58 14.56
C ASP A 65 15.68 -6.95 13.77
N ASP A 66 16.90 -7.31 14.17
CA ASP A 66 18.17 -6.75 13.69
C ASP A 66 18.29 -5.22 13.78
N MET A 67 17.54 -4.56 14.66
CA MET A 67 17.64 -3.11 14.80
C MET A 67 19.03 -2.72 15.33
N THR A 68 19.80 -2.01 14.51
CA THR A 68 21.08 -1.42 14.92
C THR A 68 20.86 -0.02 15.46
N SER A 69 21.57 0.35 16.54
CA SER A 69 21.55 1.72 17.05
C SER A 69 21.90 2.72 15.94
N SER A 70 21.00 3.68 15.70
CA SER A 70 21.13 4.70 14.66
C SER A 70 21.20 6.08 15.30
N SER A 71 22.12 6.94 14.84
CA SER A 71 22.17 8.34 15.29
C SER A 71 20.95 9.16 14.88
N ASN A 72 20.12 8.64 13.99
CA ASN A 72 18.88 9.27 13.56
C ASN A 72 17.73 9.02 14.54
N ILE A 73 17.89 8.12 15.51
CA ILE A 73 16.86 7.77 16.49
C ILE A 73 17.33 8.23 17.86
N VAL A 74 16.45 8.93 18.57
CA VAL A 74 16.66 9.34 19.96
C VAL A 74 15.49 8.83 20.79
N ASP A 75 15.76 7.85 21.64
CA ASP A 75 14.75 7.22 22.49
C ASP A 75 14.19 8.17 23.55
N GLN A 76 12.92 7.95 23.89
CA GLN A 76 12.26 8.49 25.09
C GLN A 76 11.82 7.32 25.96
N GLY A 77 12.01 7.42 27.27
CA GLY A 77 11.75 6.30 28.18
C GLY A 77 12.57 5.08 27.82
N SER A 78 11.88 3.98 27.52
CA SER A 78 12.45 2.71 27.07
C SER A 78 12.73 2.64 25.57
N GLY A 79 12.30 3.65 24.80
CA GLY A 79 12.47 3.74 23.35
C GLY A 79 11.28 3.18 22.57
N CYS A 80 11.36 3.22 21.24
CA CYS A 80 10.30 2.71 20.37
C CYS A 80 10.28 1.18 20.23
N TYR A 81 11.30 0.50 20.72
CA TYR A 81 11.39 -0.95 20.64
C TYR A 81 10.42 -1.61 21.60
N LEU A 82 9.50 -2.44 21.09
CA LEU A 82 8.53 -3.18 21.90
C LEU A 82 8.93 -4.65 21.95
N SER A 83 9.41 -5.08 23.12
CA SER A 83 9.96 -6.42 23.34
C SER A 83 8.87 -7.46 23.55
N ASP A 84 7.78 -7.10 24.24
CA ASP A 84 6.70 -8.00 24.65
C ASP A 84 5.31 -7.47 24.24
N GLU A 85 4.32 -8.36 24.11
CA GLU A 85 2.94 -7.97 23.77
C GLU A 85 2.30 -7.02 24.78
N SER A 86 2.72 -7.06 26.05
CA SER A 86 2.18 -6.21 27.11
C SER A 86 2.62 -4.75 27.03
N GLU A 87 3.68 -4.46 26.27
CA GLU A 87 4.19 -3.10 26.04
C GLU A 87 3.40 -2.37 24.93
N GLY A 88 2.67 -3.14 24.11
CA GLY A 88 1.79 -2.61 23.08
C GLY A 88 0.54 -1.93 23.63
N ASP A 89 -0.15 -1.21 22.75
CA ASP A 89 -1.45 -0.56 23.04
C ASP A 89 -1.44 0.39 24.27
N SER A 90 -0.27 0.86 24.72
CA SER A 90 -0.10 1.70 25.93
C SER A 90 -0.36 3.18 25.68
N PHE A 91 -0.05 3.67 24.47
CA PHE A 91 -0.19 5.07 24.05
C PHE A 91 0.52 6.07 24.99
N ASP A 92 1.64 5.65 25.56
CA ASP A 92 2.50 6.48 26.40
C ASP A 92 3.80 6.81 25.67
N VAL A 93 3.91 8.05 25.22
CA VAL A 93 5.10 8.57 24.52
C VAL A 93 6.29 8.78 25.48
N GLU A 94 6.04 8.89 26.79
CA GLU A 94 7.11 9.02 27.78
C GLU A 94 7.74 7.65 28.09
N GLU A 95 6.98 6.56 27.95
CA GLU A 95 7.46 5.19 28.17
C GLU A 95 7.98 4.53 26.88
N HIS A 96 7.19 4.55 25.80
CA HIS A 96 7.47 3.89 24.52
C HIS A 96 7.48 4.88 23.34
N GLY A 97 8.19 5.98 23.52
CA GLY A 97 8.37 7.01 22.48
C GLY A 97 9.79 7.06 21.92
N CYS A 98 9.92 7.62 20.71
CA CYS A 98 11.22 7.98 20.17
C CYS A 98 11.10 9.14 19.18
N ARG A 99 12.23 9.82 18.94
CA ARG A 99 12.34 10.86 17.91
C ARG A 99 13.20 10.35 16.76
N ILE A 100 12.67 10.44 15.55
CA ILE A 100 13.34 9.99 14.33
C ILE A 100 13.63 11.20 13.45
N THR A 101 14.91 11.45 13.15
CA THR A 101 15.35 12.57 12.33
C THR A 101 15.77 12.11 10.94
N PHE A 102 15.11 12.64 9.91
CA PHE A 102 15.53 12.54 8.52
C PHE A 102 16.38 13.75 8.13
N LYS A 103 17.57 13.49 7.58
CA LYS A 103 18.42 14.51 6.96
C LYS A 103 18.23 14.45 5.45
N ILE A 104 17.65 15.50 4.88
CA ILE A 104 17.33 15.55 3.45
C ILE A 104 18.61 15.92 2.69
N GLU A 105 19.30 14.91 2.15
CA GLU A 105 20.53 15.09 1.35
C GLU A 105 20.26 15.52 -0.09
N LYS A 106 19.04 15.29 -0.58
CA LYS A 106 18.62 15.70 -1.92
C LYS A 106 17.21 16.28 -1.83
N GLU A 107 17.00 17.41 -2.49
CA GLU A 107 15.70 18.09 -2.54
C GLU A 107 14.56 17.13 -2.89
N MET A 108 13.48 17.19 -2.10
CA MET A 108 12.25 16.43 -2.31
C MET A 108 11.14 17.38 -2.76
N LYS A 109 10.71 17.26 -4.02
CA LYS A 109 9.60 18.04 -4.56
C LYS A 109 8.26 17.55 -4.04
N ALA A 110 7.37 18.48 -3.72
CA ALA A 110 6.01 18.19 -3.28
C ALA A 110 5.19 17.53 -4.41
N PRO A 111 4.24 16.64 -4.07
CA PRO A 111 3.96 16.14 -2.71
C PRO A 111 5.00 15.11 -2.24
N VAL A 112 5.43 15.23 -0.98
CA VAL A 112 6.26 14.22 -0.30
C VAL A 112 5.36 13.34 0.54
N TYR A 113 5.43 12.03 0.36
CA TYR A 113 4.54 11.10 1.04
C TYR A 113 5.24 10.47 2.24
N LEU A 114 4.51 10.39 3.35
CA LEU A 114 4.91 9.67 4.56
C LEU A 114 4.21 8.31 4.57
N TYR A 115 4.99 7.24 4.66
CA TYR A 115 4.51 5.87 4.80
C TYR A 115 5.04 5.25 6.09
N TYR A 116 4.26 4.33 6.64
CA TYR A 116 4.84 3.27 7.48
C TYR A 116 5.06 2.03 6.63
N GLN A 117 6.16 1.33 6.91
CA GLN A 117 6.50 0.04 6.33
C GLN A 117 6.45 -1.02 7.42
N LEU A 118 5.75 -2.11 7.11
CA LEU A 118 5.75 -3.32 7.92
C LEU A 118 6.39 -4.45 7.11
N ASP A 119 7.33 -5.13 7.74
CA ASP A 119 7.97 -6.32 7.20
C ASP A 119 7.52 -7.58 7.96
N ASN A 120 7.52 -8.70 7.24
CA ASN A 120 7.10 -10.01 7.73
C ASN A 120 5.64 -10.09 8.23
N PHE A 121 4.75 -9.25 7.71
CA PHE A 121 3.32 -9.24 8.08
C PHE A 121 2.42 -9.70 6.92
N TYR A 122 1.76 -10.85 7.05
CA TYR A 122 1.08 -11.53 5.93
C TYR A 122 -0.40 -11.15 5.76
N GLN A 123 -0.68 -9.94 5.25
CA GLN A 123 -2.06 -9.54 4.90
C GLN A 123 -2.67 -10.39 3.78
N ASN A 124 -1.86 -11.07 2.96
CA ASN A 124 -2.30 -11.89 1.84
C ASN A 124 -2.71 -13.32 2.23
N HIS A 125 -2.62 -13.69 3.51
CA HIS A 125 -3.04 -15.01 3.97
C HIS A 125 -4.56 -15.20 3.74
N ARG A 126 -4.97 -16.31 3.14
CA ARG A 126 -6.37 -16.56 2.75
C ARG A 126 -7.37 -16.31 3.88
N ARG A 127 -7.11 -16.84 5.08
CA ARG A 127 -7.99 -16.65 6.25
C ARG A 127 -8.05 -15.20 6.71
N TYR A 128 -6.95 -14.46 6.59
CA TYR A 128 -6.89 -13.05 6.98
C TYR A 128 -7.73 -12.20 6.02
N VAL A 129 -7.54 -12.35 4.71
CA VAL A 129 -8.29 -11.61 3.67
C VAL A 129 -9.80 -11.90 3.73
N GLN A 130 -10.18 -13.13 4.03
CA GLN A 130 -11.59 -13.53 4.14
C GLN A 130 -12.26 -13.05 5.43
N SER A 131 -11.47 -12.78 6.48
CA SER A 131 -11.98 -12.45 7.82
C SER A 131 -12.40 -10.98 7.94
N ARG A 132 -13.54 -10.64 7.33
CA ARG A 132 -14.19 -9.31 7.41
C ARG A 132 -15.66 -9.39 6.98
N SER A 133 -16.49 -8.45 7.43
CA SER A 133 -17.86 -8.29 6.94
C SER A 133 -17.99 -7.04 6.07
N ASP A 134 -18.06 -7.22 4.75
CA ASP A 134 -18.23 -6.10 3.81
C ASP A 134 -19.58 -5.37 3.99
N ALA A 135 -20.58 -6.03 4.59
CA ALA A 135 -21.88 -5.40 4.90
C ALA A 135 -21.77 -4.45 6.10
N GLN A 136 -21.07 -4.85 7.19
CA GLN A 136 -20.79 -3.96 8.31
C GLN A 136 -20.01 -2.72 7.85
N LEU A 137 -19.00 -2.92 6.98
CA LEU A 137 -18.21 -1.81 6.43
C LEU A 137 -19.05 -0.84 5.60
N ARG A 138 -20.16 -1.30 5.00
CA ARG A 138 -21.12 -0.46 4.25
C ARG A 138 -22.23 0.14 5.11
N GLY A 139 -22.16 0.04 6.44
CA GLY A 139 -23.13 0.65 7.33
C GLY A 139 -24.34 -0.23 7.69
N ASP A 140 -24.31 -1.53 7.41
CA ASP A 140 -25.40 -2.45 7.80
C ASP A 140 -25.17 -3.00 9.22
N ALA A 141 -25.95 -2.49 10.19
CA ALA A 141 -25.95 -2.95 11.58
C ALA A 141 -26.38 -4.42 11.74
N THR A 142 -27.19 -4.94 10.82
CA THR A 142 -27.79 -6.28 10.88
C THR A 142 -26.96 -7.35 10.16
N ALA A 143 -25.79 -6.96 9.65
CA ALA A 143 -24.92 -7.80 8.88
C ALA A 143 -24.48 -9.07 9.61
N SER A 144 -24.45 -10.19 8.87
CA SER A 144 -23.87 -11.44 9.36
C SER A 144 -22.38 -11.28 9.68
N THR A 145 -21.95 -11.95 10.75
CA THR A 145 -20.55 -12.06 11.19
C THR A 145 -19.90 -13.39 10.78
N SER A 146 -20.58 -14.22 9.99
CA SER A 146 -20.09 -15.54 9.56
C SER A 146 -18.71 -15.51 8.90
N ASP A 147 -18.46 -14.48 8.09
CA ASP A 147 -17.21 -14.33 7.35
C ASP A 147 -16.08 -13.78 8.22
N CYS A 148 -16.38 -13.23 9.41
CA CYS A 148 -15.40 -12.64 10.32
C CYS A 148 -14.64 -13.65 11.19
N SER A 149 -14.93 -14.95 11.08
CA SER A 149 -14.20 -15.97 11.83
C SER A 149 -12.68 -15.87 11.58
N PRO A 150 -11.82 -16.02 12.61
CA PRO A 150 -12.15 -16.39 13.99
C PRO A 150 -12.49 -15.22 14.92
N LEU A 151 -12.39 -13.97 14.46
CA LEU A 151 -12.41 -12.80 15.35
C LEU A 151 -13.73 -12.02 15.23
N THR A 152 -14.78 -12.59 15.82
CA THR A 152 -16.11 -11.98 15.89
C THR A 152 -16.36 -11.20 17.17
N THR A 153 -15.66 -11.55 18.26
CA THR A 153 -15.85 -10.96 19.57
C THR A 153 -14.51 -10.66 20.25
N THR A 154 -14.61 -9.89 21.33
CA THR A 154 -13.67 -9.66 22.42
C THR A 154 -12.69 -10.76 22.76
N GLY A 155 -13.30 -11.87 23.15
CA GLY A 155 -12.91 -12.49 24.40
C GLY A 155 -13.31 -11.66 25.63
N THR A 156 -13.35 -12.33 26.79
CA THR A 156 -13.51 -11.68 28.11
C THR A 156 -12.22 -10.95 28.50
N GLY A 157 -12.32 -9.86 29.26
CA GLY A 157 -11.16 -9.13 29.79
C GLY A 157 -10.83 -7.82 29.08
N MET A 158 -11.62 -7.43 28.08
CA MET A 158 -11.38 -6.19 27.31
C MET A 158 -12.18 -5.03 27.88
N TYR A 159 -11.52 -3.89 28.09
CA TYR A 159 -12.18 -2.65 28.47
C TYR A 159 -12.76 -1.97 27.24
N LYS A 160 -13.99 -1.45 27.36
CA LYS A 160 -14.60 -0.56 26.38
C LYS A 160 -14.40 0.87 26.85
N TYR A 161 -14.17 1.82 25.94
CA TYR A 161 -13.97 3.23 26.29
C TYR A 161 -14.92 4.14 25.53
N ASN A 162 -15.14 5.34 26.08
CA ASN A 162 -15.83 6.40 25.35
C ASN A 162 -14.79 7.29 24.66
N SER A 163 -14.32 6.87 23.48
CA SER A 163 -13.30 7.59 22.71
C SER A 163 -12.04 7.85 23.55
N THR A 164 -11.58 9.10 23.63
CA THR A 164 -10.39 9.53 24.37
C THR A 164 -10.58 9.68 25.87
N ALA A 165 -11.72 9.26 26.45
CA ALA A 165 -11.93 9.29 27.90
C ALA A 165 -11.02 8.29 28.64
N GLU A 166 -10.34 8.72 29.70
CA GLU A 166 -9.41 7.87 30.46
C GLU A 166 -10.10 6.72 31.21
N THR A 167 -11.38 6.90 31.56
CA THR A 167 -12.15 5.91 32.29
C THR A 167 -12.85 4.93 31.35
N ALA A 168 -12.67 3.64 31.59
CA ALA A 168 -13.42 2.60 30.88
C ALA A 168 -14.92 2.68 31.19
N ILE A 169 -15.72 2.27 30.20
CA ILE A 169 -17.16 2.07 30.27
C ILE A 169 -17.46 0.57 30.23
N GLY A 170 -18.50 0.15 30.96
CA GLY A 170 -18.86 -1.26 31.09
C GLY A 170 -17.97 -2.04 32.07
N ASN A 171 -18.19 -3.35 32.15
CA ASN A 171 -17.43 -4.30 32.95
C ASN A 171 -16.38 -5.01 32.08
N ASN A 172 -15.26 -5.39 32.69
CA ASN A 172 -14.17 -6.15 32.05
C ASN A 172 -14.53 -7.62 31.79
N GLU A 173 -15.67 -8.10 32.27
CA GLU A 173 -16.13 -9.48 32.09
C GLU A 173 -16.97 -9.70 30.82
N THR A 174 -17.38 -8.63 30.13
CA THR A 174 -18.24 -8.74 28.94
C THR A 174 -17.43 -9.11 27.70
N ASP A 175 -17.92 -10.10 26.97
CA ASP A 175 -17.43 -10.45 25.64
C ASP A 175 -18.16 -9.59 24.60
N TYR A 176 -17.51 -8.50 24.17
CA TYR A 176 -18.12 -7.57 23.23
C TYR A 176 -18.12 -8.12 21.81
N THR A 177 -19.23 -7.94 21.09
CA THR A 177 -19.27 -8.20 19.64
C THR A 177 -18.51 -7.10 18.91
N LEU A 178 -17.55 -7.49 18.06
CA LEU A 178 -16.73 -6.55 17.31
C LEU A 178 -17.51 -5.99 16.11
N MET A 179 -17.47 -4.67 15.95
CA MET A 179 -18.09 -3.99 14.82
C MET A 179 -17.20 -2.83 14.33
N PRO A 180 -16.49 -2.99 13.20
CA PRO A 180 -16.48 -4.16 12.33
C PRO A 180 -15.73 -5.36 12.93
N CYS A 181 -16.22 -6.56 12.62
CA CYS A 181 -15.57 -7.82 12.99
C CYS A 181 -14.49 -8.24 11.97
N GLY A 182 -13.65 -9.19 12.40
CA GLY A 182 -12.67 -9.86 11.56
C GLY A 182 -11.23 -9.46 11.84
N LEU A 183 -10.30 -10.29 11.36
CA LEU A 183 -8.86 -10.15 11.62
C LEU A 183 -8.27 -8.85 11.05
N ILE A 184 -8.79 -8.36 9.93
CA ILE A 184 -8.21 -7.18 9.27
C ILE A 184 -8.42 -5.93 10.12
N ALA A 185 -9.66 -5.65 10.51
CA ALA A 185 -10.00 -4.48 11.30
C ALA A 185 -9.35 -4.50 12.70
N ASN A 186 -9.23 -5.70 13.27
CA ASN A 186 -8.73 -5.91 14.63
C ASN A 186 -7.23 -6.26 14.69
N SER A 187 -6.52 -5.99 13.61
CA SER A 187 -5.06 -5.92 13.60
C SER A 187 -4.60 -4.57 13.04
N LEU A 188 -5.42 -3.52 13.16
CA LEU A 188 -5.10 -2.18 12.65
C LEU A 188 -3.78 -1.69 13.23
N PHE A 189 -2.92 -1.16 12.36
CA PHE A 189 -1.68 -0.52 12.77
C PHE A 189 -1.96 0.73 13.60
N ASN A 190 -1.33 0.85 14.77
CA ASN A 190 -1.67 1.86 15.78
C ASN A 190 -0.47 2.63 16.35
N ASP A 191 0.70 2.61 15.71
CA ASP A 191 1.72 3.61 16.01
C ASP A 191 1.27 4.98 15.51
N ILE A 192 1.75 6.02 16.18
CA ILE A 192 1.39 7.40 15.86
C ILE A 192 2.64 8.21 15.54
N PHE A 193 2.55 9.01 14.48
CA PHE A 193 3.64 9.89 14.03
C PHE A 193 3.19 11.35 14.05
N TRP A 194 3.98 12.21 14.69
CA TRP A 194 3.82 13.66 14.68
C TRP A 194 5.10 14.34 14.20
N VAL A 195 4.98 15.40 13.41
CA VAL A 195 6.16 16.23 13.11
C VAL A 195 6.54 16.99 14.39
N ASN A 196 7.73 16.73 14.93
CA ASN A 196 8.21 17.31 16.19
C ASN A 196 9.00 18.60 15.95
N LYS A 197 9.91 18.58 14.99
CA LYS A 197 10.86 19.66 14.71
C LYS A 197 11.22 19.66 13.23
N LEU A 198 11.34 20.86 12.67
CA LEU A 198 11.80 21.09 11.31
C LEU A 198 12.91 22.13 11.33
N VAL A 199 14.08 21.77 10.80
CA VAL A 199 15.19 22.71 10.61
C VAL A 199 15.36 22.92 9.12
N THR A 200 15.13 24.14 8.64
CA THR A 200 15.29 24.49 7.22
C THR A 200 15.77 25.93 7.07
N ASN A 201 16.66 26.19 6.11
CA ASN A 201 17.26 27.51 5.87
C ASN A 201 17.86 28.17 7.13
N GLY A 202 18.45 27.36 8.02
CA GLY A 202 19.03 27.82 9.29
C GLY A 202 18.02 28.26 10.36
N ARG A 203 16.72 28.05 10.14
CA ARG A 203 15.65 28.28 11.14
C ARG A 203 15.13 26.97 11.66
N THR A 204 14.82 26.94 12.95
CA THR A 204 14.18 25.79 13.62
C THR A 204 12.74 26.14 13.94
N TYR A 205 11.83 25.24 13.58
CA TYR A 205 10.40 25.27 13.89
C TYR A 205 10.09 24.07 14.78
N TYR A 206 9.22 24.27 15.77
CA TYR A 206 8.68 23.24 16.66
C TYR A 206 7.18 23.06 16.41
N GLN A 207 6.56 22.04 17.02
CA GLN A 207 5.16 21.64 16.79
C GLN A 207 4.15 22.79 16.74
N ASN A 208 4.29 23.79 17.63
CA ASN A 208 3.37 24.92 17.77
C ASN A 208 3.69 26.10 16.82
N ASP A 209 4.83 26.08 16.15
CA ASP A 209 5.23 27.13 15.22
C ASP A 209 4.46 27.00 13.91
N THR A 210 4.33 28.12 13.20
CA THR A 210 3.71 28.15 11.86
C THR A 210 4.77 28.05 10.77
N TYR A 211 4.58 27.13 9.83
CA TYR A 211 5.41 26.94 8.64
C TYR A 211 4.50 26.83 7.42
N GLU A 212 4.77 27.61 6.37
CA GLU A 212 3.97 27.63 5.12
C GLU A 212 2.44 27.77 5.35
N GLY A 213 2.04 28.54 6.37
CA GLY A 213 0.63 28.81 6.69
C GLY A 213 -0.10 27.71 7.47
N LYS A 214 0.60 26.64 7.89
CA LYS A 214 0.06 25.58 8.77
C LYS A 214 0.88 25.51 10.06
N THR A 215 0.29 25.01 11.15
CA THR A 215 1.10 24.63 12.33
C THR A 215 2.00 23.44 11.97
N LEU A 216 3.21 23.38 12.53
CA LEU A 216 4.19 22.39 12.10
C LEU A 216 3.72 20.94 12.32
N VAL A 217 3.02 20.69 13.42
CA VAL A 217 2.43 19.36 13.68
C VAL A 217 1.47 18.90 12.56
N ASN A 218 0.88 19.86 11.84
CA ASN A 218 -0.03 19.66 10.71
C ASN A 218 0.66 19.72 9.35
N LEU A 219 2.00 19.68 9.31
CA LEU A 219 2.76 19.67 8.05
C LEU A 219 2.45 18.42 7.22
N VAL A 220 2.24 17.28 7.90
CA VAL A 220 1.75 16.05 7.28
C VAL A 220 0.22 16.09 7.25
N ASP A 221 -0.33 16.35 6.07
CA ASP A 221 -1.76 16.26 5.79
C ASP A 221 -2.17 14.78 5.74
N GLN A 222 -3.11 14.40 6.61
CA GLN A 222 -3.63 13.03 6.73
C GLN A 222 -4.94 12.85 5.93
N THR A 223 -5.33 13.83 5.12
CA THR A 223 -6.57 13.78 4.31
C THR A 223 -6.30 13.42 2.85
N GLY A 224 -7.23 12.72 2.21
CA GLY A 224 -7.08 12.28 0.82
C GLY A 224 -5.92 11.29 0.62
N ILE A 225 -5.67 10.43 1.62
CA ILE A 225 -4.74 9.30 1.59
C ILE A 225 -5.43 8.02 1.07
N ALA A 226 -6.75 7.92 1.23
CA ALA A 226 -7.55 6.81 0.75
C ALA A 226 -8.09 7.07 -0.67
N TRP A 227 -8.42 5.98 -1.37
CA TRP A 227 -9.01 6.09 -2.70
C TRP A 227 -10.42 6.67 -2.60
N LYS A 228 -10.71 7.70 -3.40
CA LYS A 228 -12.02 8.35 -3.47
C LYS A 228 -13.18 7.36 -3.60
N SER A 229 -13.02 6.32 -4.42
CA SER A 229 -14.04 5.27 -4.58
C SER A 229 -14.31 4.49 -3.29
N ASP A 230 -13.28 4.24 -2.49
CA ASP A 230 -13.41 3.49 -1.24
C ASP A 230 -14.17 4.34 -0.20
N VAL A 231 -13.77 5.61 -0.04
CA VAL A 231 -14.41 6.59 0.86
C VAL A 231 -15.88 6.84 0.50
N GLU A 232 -16.19 7.00 -0.79
CA GLU A 232 -17.54 7.36 -1.22
C GLU A 232 -18.52 6.19 -1.17
N THR A 233 -18.07 4.96 -1.48
CA THR A 233 -18.99 3.83 -1.76
C THR A 233 -18.84 2.62 -0.85
N LYS A 234 -17.64 2.32 -0.35
CA LYS A 234 -17.38 1.05 0.35
C LYS A 234 -17.47 1.15 1.85
N PHE A 235 -17.12 2.31 2.41
CA PHE A 235 -17.05 2.53 3.84
C PHE A 235 -18.11 3.55 4.28
N LYS A 236 -19.00 3.14 5.18
CA LYS A 236 -20.04 3.99 5.79
C LYS A 236 -20.21 3.60 7.25
N ASN A 237 -20.29 4.62 8.11
CA ASN A 237 -20.60 4.39 9.51
C ASN A 237 -22.03 3.85 9.66
N ILE A 238 -22.20 3.01 10.67
CA ILE A 238 -23.48 2.43 11.04
C ILE A 238 -24.27 3.46 11.86
N ASP A 239 -25.60 3.50 11.68
CA ASP A 239 -26.46 4.25 12.60
C ASP A 239 -26.54 3.51 13.94
N LEU A 240 -26.12 4.17 15.01
CA LEU A 240 -26.10 3.59 16.35
C LEU A 240 -27.49 3.16 16.83
N ASN A 241 -28.56 3.75 16.30
CA ASN A 241 -29.94 3.36 16.63
C ASN A 241 -30.35 2.02 16.01
N ASP A 242 -29.66 1.58 14.96
CA ASP A 242 -29.94 0.31 14.28
C ASP A 242 -29.22 -0.87 14.96
N LEU A 243 -28.36 -0.61 15.95
CA LEU A 243 -27.68 -1.64 16.73
C LEU A 243 -28.67 -2.33 17.67
N SER A 244 -28.84 -3.64 17.51
CA SER A 244 -29.71 -4.44 18.38
C SER A 244 -29.21 -4.54 19.83
N ASP A 245 -27.90 -4.43 20.03
CA ASP A 245 -27.24 -4.52 21.34
C ASP A 245 -26.01 -3.59 21.38
N ALA A 246 -26.27 -2.29 21.51
CA ALA A 246 -25.21 -1.27 21.53
C ALA A 246 -24.29 -1.38 22.76
N ASP A 247 -24.81 -1.88 23.89
CA ASP A 247 -24.05 -2.03 25.12
C ASP A 247 -22.98 -3.11 24.98
N ASN A 248 -23.33 -4.26 24.39
CA ASN A 248 -22.40 -5.37 24.16
C ASN A 248 -21.71 -5.33 22.78
N THR A 249 -21.89 -4.28 21.98
CA THR A 249 -21.15 -4.08 20.72
C THR A 249 -19.99 -3.11 20.93
N MET A 250 -18.80 -3.44 20.43
CA MET A 250 -17.63 -2.57 20.48
C MET A 250 -17.30 -1.99 19.10
N LEU A 251 -17.28 -0.66 19.03
CA LEU A 251 -16.90 0.11 17.86
C LEU A 251 -15.41 0.46 17.90
N LEU A 252 -14.83 0.81 16.74
CA LEU A 252 -13.38 1.07 16.61
C LEU A 252 -12.86 2.10 17.62
N TRP A 253 -13.53 3.24 17.77
CA TRP A 253 -13.12 4.31 18.68
C TRP A 253 -13.32 3.97 20.18
N GLN A 254 -13.97 2.85 20.48
CA GLN A 254 -14.17 2.36 21.85
C GLN A 254 -13.15 1.29 22.22
N ASN A 255 -12.48 0.72 21.22
CA ASN A 255 -11.47 -0.30 21.40
C ASN A 255 -10.17 0.33 21.93
N PRO A 256 -9.59 -0.14 23.05
CA PRO A 256 -8.37 0.41 23.63
C PRO A 256 -7.21 0.47 22.63
N ARG A 257 -7.15 -0.47 21.69
CA ARG A 257 -6.10 -0.52 20.67
C ARG A 257 -6.19 0.58 19.62
N TYR A 258 -7.37 1.16 19.41
CA TYR A 258 -7.64 2.03 18.24
C TYR A 258 -8.28 3.37 18.59
N ARG A 259 -8.73 3.58 19.84
CA ARG A 259 -9.40 4.81 20.31
C ARG A 259 -8.62 6.11 20.09
N TYR A 260 -7.29 6.06 19.98
CA TYR A 260 -6.44 7.22 19.71
C TYR A 260 -6.04 7.35 18.25
N ILE A 261 -6.39 6.37 17.41
CA ILE A 261 -6.15 6.39 15.97
C ILE A 261 -7.44 6.75 15.23
N ILE A 262 -8.58 6.23 15.71
CA ILE A 262 -9.88 6.37 15.09
C ILE A 262 -10.76 7.32 15.90
N PRO A 263 -11.14 8.48 15.35
CA PRO A 263 -12.08 9.40 15.98
C PRO A 263 -13.47 8.78 16.19
N MET A 264 -14.21 9.32 17.17
CA MET A 264 -15.60 8.93 17.47
C MET A 264 -16.64 9.72 16.67
N TYR A 265 -16.35 10.98 16.33
CA TYR A 265 -17.26 11.85 15.58
C TYR A 265 -16.49 12.83 14.70
N GLU A 266 -17.14 13.32 13.66
CA GLU A 266 -16.59 14.36 12.78
C GLU A 266 -16.44 15.68 13.54
N GLY A 267 -15.28 16.31 13.42
CA GLY A 267 -14.92 17.54 14.13
C GLY A 267 -14.31 17.31 15.51
N GLN A 268 -14.03 16.06 15.92
CA GLN A 268 -13.36 15.78 17.19
C GLN A 268 -11.99 16.46 17.25
N GLU A 269 -11.76 17.25 18.30
CA GLU A 269 -10.50 17.96 18.53
C GLU A 269 -9.36 16.98 18.87
N PRO A 270 -8.13 17.25 18.40
CA PRO A 270 -6.95 16.43 18.72
C PRO A 270 -6.47 16.63 20.16
N GLN A 271 -5.84 15.60 20.72
CA GLN A 271 -5.08 15.68 21.97
C GLN A 271 -3.59 15.63 21.65
N THR A 272 -2.84 16.65 22.10
CA THR A 272 -1.41 16.80 21.83
C THR A 272 -0.62 15.56 22.24
N ASN A 273 0.20 15.04 21.32
CA ASN A 273 1.05 13.86 21.51
C ASN A 273 0.30 12.62 22.03
N LYS A 274 -0.99 12.50 21.71
CA LYS A 274 -1.82 11.37 22.13
C LYS A 274 -2.68 10.81 21.00
N THR A 275 -3.35 11.67 20.23
CA THR A 275 -4.19 11.24 19.10
C THR A 275 -3.43 11.28 17.78
N ALA A 276 -3.77 10.37 16.85
CA ALA A 276 -3.16 10.31 15.52
C ALA A 276 -3.55 11.49 14.63
N TRP A 277 -4.82 11.93 14.71
CA TRP A 277 -5.25 13.15 14.04
C TRP A 277 -4.66 14.38 14.74
N THR A 278 -4.25 15.35 13.93
CA THR A 278 -3.58 16.58 14.37
C THR A 278 -4.39 17.85 14.08
N THR A 279 -5.47 17.70 13.30
CA THR A 279 -6.52 18.70 13.06
C THR A 279 -7.86 18.08 13.43
N ASN A 280 -8.92 18.88 13.51
CA ASN A 280 -10.28 18.38 13.77
C ASN A 280 -10.60 17.23 12.82
N ALA A 281 -11.02 16.11 13.39
CA ALA A 281 -11.22 14.86 12.66
C ALA A 281 -12.17 15.05 11.46
N PRO A 282 -11.74 14.82 10.21
CA PRO A 282 -12.58 15.03 9.03
C PRO A 282 -13.59 13.89 8.83
N ALA A 283 -13.32 12.73 9.42
CA ALA A 283 -14.17 11.55 9.41
C ALA A 283 -13.96 10.77 10.71
N TYR A 284 -14.79 9.75 10.94
CA TYR A 284 -14.74 8.94 12.15
C TYR A 284 -15.11 7.49 11.84
N GLY A 285 -14.83 6.59 12.78
CA GLY A 285 -15.19 5.18 12.64
C GLY A 285 -14.60 4.51 11.41
N VAL A 286 -15.42 3.78 10.66
CA VAL A 286 -14.95 3.06 9.46
C VAL A 286 -14.72 3.97 8.26
N GLN A 287 -15.17 5.23 8.34
CA GLN A 287 -14.96 6.24 7.30
C GLN A 287 -13.62 6.98 7.46
N ASP A 288 -12.93 6.78 8.58
CA ASP A 288 -11.58 7.31 8.77
C ASP A 288 -10.62 6.76 7.71
N GLU A 289 -9.80 7.63 7.12
CA GLU A 289 -8.97 7.24 5.99
C GLU A 289 -7.80 6.32 6.39
N HIS A 290 -7.26 6.42 7.61
CA HIS A 290 -6.22 5.49 8.09
C HIS A 290 -6.78 4.07 8.20
N PHE A 291 -8.02 3.95 8.68
CA PHE A 291 -8.72 2.66 8.69
C PHE A 291 -8.92 2.12 7.28
N ILE A 292 -9.37 2.94 6.33
CA ILE A 292 -9.60 2.52 4.93
C ILE A 292 -8.29 2.05 4.27
N VAL A 293 -7.19 2.78 4.48
CA VAL A 293 -5.86 2.41 3.98
C VAL A 293 -5.41 1.06 4.53
N TRP A 294 -5.68 0.80 5.81
CA TRP A 294 -5.36 -0.48 6.43
C TRP A 294 -6.18 -1.63 5.84
N MET A 295 -7.51 -1.45 5.72
CA MET A 295 -8.45 -2.46 5.21
C MET A 295 -8.14 -2.94 3.79
N ARG A 296 -7.36 -2.18 3.03
CA ARG A 296 -6.87 -2.57 1.71
C ARG A 296 -5.64 -3.47 1.81
N THR A 297 -5.85 -4.77 1.95
CA THR A 297 -4.79 -5.79 2.13
C THR A 297 -3.66 -5.69 1.10
N ALA A 298 -2.41 -5.77 1.57
CA ALA A 298 -1.22 -5.86 0.72
C ALA A 298 -1.04 -7.26 0.12
N GLY A 299 -0.39 -7.32 -1.05
CA GLY A 299 -0.12 -8.58 -1.75
C GLY A 299 1.16 -9.30 -1.31
N LEU A 300 2.06 -8.60 -0.60
CA LEU A 300 3.38 -9.07 -0.15
C LEU A 300 3.51 -8.87 1.37
N PRO A 301 4.39 -9.64 2.06
CA PRO A 301 4.58 -9.53 3.50
C PRO A 301 5.40 -8.29 3.94
N SER A 302 6.17 -7.72 3.02
CA SER A 302 6.75 -6.39 3.16
C SER A 302 5.90 -5.43 2.34
N PHE A 303 5.33 -4.44 3.01
CA PHE A 303 4.45 -3.48 2.35
C PHE A 303 4.52 -2.12 3.04
N ARG A 304 4.11 -1.10 2.28
CA ARG A 304 3.98 0.26 2.75
C ARG A 304 2.53 0.69 2.71
N LYS A 305 2.15 1.54 3.65
CA LYS A 305 0.83 2.15 3.72
C LYS A 305 1.00 3.64 3.91
N LEU A 306 0.21 4.41 3.17
CA LEU A 306 0.28 5.86 3.22
C LEU A 306 -0.29 6.34 4.56
N TYR A 307 0.48 7.15 5.28
CA TYR A 307 0.05 7.79 6.53
C TYR A 307 -0.34 9.26 6.30
N GLY A 308 0.33 9.93 5.37
CA GLY A 308 0.02 11.32 5.02
C GLY A 308 0.91 11.88 3.94
N ARG A 309 0.67 13.13 3.54
CA ARG A 309 1.47 13.85 2.55
C ARG A 309 1.89 15.23 3.05
N ILE A 310 3.03 15.70 2.58
CA ILE A 310 3.54 17.04 2.80
C ILE A 310 3.48 17.75 1.44
N ASP A 311 2.65 18.79 1.36
CA ASP A 311 2.38 19.54 0.13
C ASP A 311 3.36 20.72 -0.08
N THR A 312 4.51 20.67 0.57
CA THR A 312 5.59 21.68 0.49
C THR A 312 6.91 21.01 0.13
N ASP A 313 7.71 21.67 -0.71
CA ASP A 313 9.04 21.18 -1.07
C ASP A 313 9.95 21.09 0.17
N LEU A 314 10.72 20.02 0.30
CA LEU A 314 11.77 19.89 1.32
C LEU A 314 13.12 20.11 0.66
N ALA A 315 13.76 21.25 0.96
CA ALA A 315 15.06 21.60 0.43
C ALA A 315 16.17 20.68 0.95
N GLU A 316 17.24 20.54 0.18
CA GLU A 316 18.48 19.92 0.63
C GLU A 316 19.00 20.58 1.92
N GLY A 317 19.50 19.77 2.85
CA GLY A 317 19.96 20.19 4.17
C GLY A 317 18.83 20.37 5.20
N THR A 318 17.57 20.14 4.83
CA THR A 318 16.46 20.14 5.78
C THR A 318 16.59 18.97 6.75
N GLU A 319 16.36 19.20 8.04
CA GLU A 319 16.21 18.14 9.04
C GLU A 319 14.73 18.08 9.46
N LEU A 320 14.09 16.95 9.20
CA LEU A 320 12.70 16.69 9.56
C LEU A 320 12.66 15.62 10.65
N GLU A 321 12.24 15.99 11.85
CA GLU A 321 12.17 15.11 13.02
C GLU A 321 10.71 14.75 13.32
N PHE A 322 10.42 13.46 13.41
CA PHE A 322 9.15 12.91 13.85
C PHE A 322 9.23 12.46 15.30
N LEU A 323 8.19 12.75 16.08
CA LEU A 323 7.91 12.09 17.35
C LEU A 323 7.04 10.87 17.05
N VAL A 324 7.43 9.72 17.58
CA VAL A 324 6.75 8.44 17.38
C VAL A 324 6.26 7.93 18.74
N SER A 325 4.98 7.54 18.80
CA SER A 325 4.45 6.70 19.87
C SER A 325 4.32 5.28 19.33
N SER A 326 5.10 4.36 19.90
CA SER A 326 5.14 2.95 19.50
C SER A 326 4.09 2.17 20.29
N ASN A 327 3.15 1.52 19.59
CA ASN A 327 2.05 0.75 20.19
C ASN A 327 1.87 -0.62 19.53
N PHE A 328 2.30 -0.77 18.27
CA PHE A 328 2.11 -1.97 17.46
C PHE A 328 3.29 -2.93 17.63
N VAL A 329 3.09 -4.02 18.35
CA VAL A 329 4.16 -4.99 18.65
C VAL A 329 4.50 -5.83 17.41
N VAL A 330 5.80 -5.94 17.10
CA VAL A 330 6.30 -6.76 15.97
C VAL A 330 7.28 -7.86 16.37
N SER A 331 7.75 -7.87 17.62
CA SER A 331 8.71 -8.85 18.14
C SER A 331 8.21 -10.29 18.04
N THR A 332 6.90 -10.51 18.22
CA THR A 332 6.28 -11.84 18.26
C THR A 332 6.26 -12.59 16.94
N PHE A 333 6.50 -11.90 15.83
CA PHE A 333 6.54 -12.49 14.49
C PHE A 333 7.78 -12.10 13.70
N GLU A 334 8.87 -11.72 14.39
CA GLU A 334 10.14 -11.33 13.74
C GLU A 334 9.92 -10.23 12.68
N GLY A 335 8.99 -9.31 12.98
CA GLY A 335 8.63 -8.20 12.11
C GLY A 335 9.55 -7.00 12.28
N LYS A 336 9.43 -6.03 11.37
CA LYS A 336 10.15 -4.76 11.42
C LYS A 336 9.21 -3.61 11.11
N LYS A 337 9.38 -2.48 11.80
CA LYS A 337 8.64 -1.23 11.55
C LYS A 337 9.61 -0.17 11.08
N SER A 338 9.28 0.47 9.96
CA SER A 338 10.02 1.61 9.45
C SER A 338 9.10 2.76 9.11
N ILE A 339 9.61 3.98 9.31
CA ILE A 339 9.02 5.21 8.77
C ILE A 339 9.74 5.54 7.46
N VAL A 340 8.98 5.85 6.42
CA VAL A 340 9.50 6.08 5.07
C VAL A 340 8.96 7.39 4.53
N ILE A 341 9.84 8.28 4.09
CA ILE A 341 9.46 9.47 3.32
C ILE A 341 9.92 9.29 1.88
N SER A 342 9.03 9.53 0.92
CA SER A 342 9.31 9.28 -0.49
C SER A 342 8.59 10.28 -1.38
N THR A 343 9.26 10.70 -2.45
CA THR A 343 8.63 11.43 -3.57
C THR A 343 7.99 10.43 -4.54
N THR A 344 7.19 10.91 -5.48
CA THR A 344 6.67 10.06 -6.56
C THR A 344 7.00 10.62 -7.93
N SER A 345 7.33 9.74 -8.86
CA SER A 345 7.31 10.03 -10.28
C SER A 345 5.90 9.88 -10.85
N TRP A 346 5.72 10.21 -12.13
CA TRP A 346 4.44 10.06 -12.84
C TRP A 346 3.93 8.59 -12.91
N PHE A 347 4.82 7.60 -12.73
CA PHE A 347 4.43 6.18 -12.72
C PHE A 347 4.52 5.52 -11.33
N GLY A 348 4.77 6.32 -10.28
CA GLY A 348 4.77 5.88 -8.88
C GLY A 348 6.10 6.09 -8.17
N GLY A 349 6.33 5.30 -7.12
CA GLY A 349 7.55 5.34 -6.31
C GLY A 349 8.79 4.76 -7.02
N ARG A 350 9.91 4.70 -6.28
CA ARG A 350 11.18 4.18 -6.78
C ARG A 350 11.06 2.70 -7.16
N ASN A 351 11.09 2.41 -8.46
CA ASN A 351 11.07 1.04 -8.98
C ASN A 351 11.87 0.93 -10.30
N PRO A 352 13.19 0.63 -10.22
CA PRO A 352 14.02 0.58 -11.42
C PRO A 352 13.78 -0.68 -12.26
N PHE A 353 13.11 -1.70 -11.71
CA PHE A 353 12.92 -3.00 -12.36
C PHE A 353 12.24 -2.87 -13.73
N LEU A 354 11.20 -2.04 -13.84
CA LEU A 354 10.46 -1.89 -15.09
C LEU A 354 11.36 -1.31 -16.19
N GLY A 355 12.11 -0.24 -15.90
CA GLY A 355 13.07 0.35 -16.83
C GLY A 355 14.14 -0.64 -17.27
N ILE A 356 14.73 -1.37 -16.30
CA ILE A 356 15.74 -2.41 -16.56
C ILE A 356 15.16 -3.52 -17.45
N ALA A 357 13.95 -4.00 -17.18
CA ALA A 357 13.31 -5.05 -17.97
C ALA A 357 13.09 -4.62 -19.42
N TYR A 358 12.64 -3.39 -19.66
CA TYR A 358 12.48 -2.84 -21.01
C TYR A 358 13.82 -2.73 -21.76
N ILE A 359 14.88 -2.28 -21.08
CA ILE A 359 16.24 -2.21 -21.66
C ILE A 359 16.74 -3.61 -22.01
N ILE A 360 16.62 -4.59 -21.11
CA ILE A 360 17.10 -5.96 -21.35
C ILE A 360 16.36 -6.61 -22.52
N VAL A 361 15.03 -6.55 -22.53
CA VAL A 361 14.21 -7.13 -23.61
C VAL A 361 14.49 -6.43 -24.93
N GLY A 362 14.60 -5.09 -24.92
CA GLY A 362 14.94 -4.31 -26.10
C GLY A 362 16.33 -4.63 -26.65
N ALA A 363 17.35 -4.75 -25.79
CA ALA A 363 18.70 -5.12 -26.17
C ALA A 363 18.76 -6.54 -26.74
N LEU A 364 18.07 -7.50 -26.13
CA LEU A 364 17.98 -8.87 -26.63
C LEU A 364 17.31 -8.91 -28.02
N CYS A 365 16.25 -8.12 -28.25
CA CYS A 365 15.63 -7.99 -29.56
C CYS A 365 16.59 -7.41 -30.60
N MET A 366 17.39 -6.39 -30.25
CA MET A 366 18.40 -5.82 -31.16
C MET A 366 19.50 -6.85 -31.51
N VAL A 367 19.99 -7.60 -30.52
CA VAL A 367 20.98 -8.66 -30.75
C VAL A 367 20.41 -9.74 -31.68
N LEU A 368 19.18 -10.20 -31.44
CA LEU A 368 18.52 -11.18 -32.31
C LEU A 368 18.29 -10.65 -33.73
N ALA A 369 17.90 -9.37 -33.88
CA ALA A 369 17.76 -8.74 -35.19
C ALA A 369 19.07 -8.75 -35.97
N ILE A 370 20.19 -8.40 -35.31
CA ILE A 370 21.54 -8.43 -35.91
C ILE A 370 21.94 -9.86 -36.29
N LEU A 371 21.73 -10.84 -35.41
CA LEU A 371 22.06 -12.24 -35.68
C LEU A 371 21.23 -12.82 -36.83
N PHE A 372 19.92 -12.57 -36.87
CA PHE A 372 19.06 -13.01 -37.96
C PHE A 372 19.40 -12.30 -39.27
N PHE A 373 19.73 -11.01 -39.23
CA PHE A 373 20.21 -10.28 -40.39
C PHE A 373 21.52 -10.88 -40.94
N ALA A 374 22.51 -11.11 -40.06
CA ALA A 374 23.78 -11.74 -40.43
C ALA A 374 23.56 -13.12 -41.04
N LYS A 375 22.76 -13.98 -40.39
CA LYS A 375 22.42 -15.31 -40.93
C LYS A 375 21.70 -15.23 -42.27
N HIS A 376 20.75 -14.30 -42.42
CA HIS A 376 20.01 -14.13 -43.67
C HIS A 376 20.90 -13.68 -44.82
N LYS A 377 21.94 -12.87 -44.54
CA LYS A 377 22.91 -12.41 -45.55
C LYS A 377 24.01 -13.43 -45.84
N LEU A 378 24.52 -14.14 -44.84
CA LEU A 378 25.61 -15.10 -44.98
C LEU A 378 25.12 -16.47 -45.51
N SER A 379 23.90 -16.87 -45.20
CA SER A 379 23.33 -18.16 -45.63
C SER A 379 21.85 -18.04 -45.98
N PRO A 380 21.51 -17.33 -47.08
CA PRO A 380 20.13 -17.15 -47.48
C PRO A 380 19.50 -18.48 -47.92
N ARG A 381 18.38 -18.83 -47.29
CA ARG A 381 17.51 -19.92 -47.76
C ARG A 381 16.42 -19.36 -48.67
N LYS A 382 16.23 -19.97 -49.84
CA LYS A 382 15.12 -19.64 -50.73
C LYS A 382 13.78 -20.04 -50.08
N LEU A 383 12.84 -19.10 -49.99
CA LEU A 383 11.52 -19.36 -49.43
C LEU A 383 10.80 -20.42 -50.29
N GLY A 384 10.18 -21.43 -49.65
CA GLY A 384 9.48 -22.50 -50.37
C GLY A 384 10.39 -23.46 -51.17
N ASP A 385 11.68 -23.56 -50.81
CA ASP A 385 12.60 -24.47 -51.49
C ASP A 385 12.18 -25.94 -51.34
N THR A 386 11.79 -26.55 -52.47
CA THR A 386 11.28 -27.93 -52.55
C THR A 386 12.29 -28.99 -52.15
N ARG A 387 13.61 -28.67 -52.09
CA ARG A 387 14.66 -29.60 -51.64
C ARG A 387 14.56 -29.99 -50.16
N TYR A 388 13.83 -29.20 -49.37
CA TYR A 388 13.58 -29.47 -47.95
C TYR A 388 12.24 -30.15 -47.69
N LEU A 389 11.50 -30.51 -48.73
CA LEU A 389 10.30 -31.32 -48.58
C LEU A 389 10.75 -32.74 -48.25
N VAL A 390 10.26 -33.26 -47.12
CA VAL A 390 10.73 -34.52 -46.51
C VAL A 390 10.72 -35.68 -47.52
N TRP A 391 9.75 -35.73 -48.42
CA TRP A 391 9.61 -36.80 -49.40
C TRP A 391 10.57 -36.70 -50.59
N LYS A 392 11.22 -35.55 -50.82
CA LYS A 392 12.11 -35.35 -51.98
C LYS A 392 13.53 -35.85 -51.75
N ASN A 393 13.91 -36.10 -50.50
CA ASN A 393 15.22 -36.65 -50.11
C ASN A 393 15.18 -38.18 -49.91
N ASN A 394 14.04 -38.83 -50.15
CA ASN A 394 13.85 -40.28 -50.01
C ASN A 394 13.92 -41.04 -51.36
N HIS A 395 14.47 -40.41 -52.41
CA HIS A 395 14.70 -41.02 -53.73
C HIS A 395 16.12 -40.79 -54.21
#